data_AF-A0A3D8MU83-F1
#
_entry.id   AF-A0A3D8MU83-F1
#
_cell.length_a   1.000
_cell.length_b   1.000
_cell.length_c   1.000
_cell.angle_alpha   90.00
_cell.angle_beta   90.00
_cell.angle_gamma   90.00
#
_symmetry.space_group_name_H-M   'P 1'
#
loop_
_entity.id
_entity.type
_entity.pdbx_description
1 polymer ?
#
loop_
_entity_poly.entity_id
_entity_poly.type
_entity_poly.pdbx_seq_one_letter_code
_entity_poly.pdbx_strand_id
1 'polypeptide(L)'
;MAPGCEDGVQNGDESDVDCGGTECEACELGESCVFSDDCATGYCTGGVCVDESCENVSCGDEEACYRGVCYLACEESDACDPSSRCYQGACIPTDCSEVVCRAGEACYRGVCYEASVCSETSDCQPSEAGPWGECVFGDNVCALTGVESRMVTTFSCGESGTCEMSEAIEERDCRRELSVDQQCGEPIDSGWSECVYASPCDTTGERVRDIITFVCSEGSCEQVEERLVDTRGCERDTIGAICNAEEVTEWGPCRADVPGEVCNTAGTRTRERTEYHCTDGGCSASTVTESEVCVLRTAGRVCGIGMRRITDCMATGGTINSCTEAGQQTTTITTPVCGTTGACDQTVTTTEDSACQIYVEEGTYCSMVIPVDSRECVMGRWRVSTWDPKCDGQGTCEAIRSTYDDGPCMEARCQMGHPCETSSGQAGCCSSENVCVSNSDPNPVPCLM
;
A
#
# COMPACT_ATOMS: atom_id res chain seq x y z
N MET A 1 24.08 20.67 -70.43
CA MET A 1 24.22 19.44 -69.62
C MET A 1 25.48 18.75 -70.13
N ALA A 2 26.22 18.07 -69.26
CA ALA A 2 27.31 17.22 -69.72
C ALA A 2 26.69 16.00 -70.43
N PRO A 3 27.35 15.44 -71.46
CA PRO A 3 26.94 14.17 -72.06
C PRO A 3 26.84 13.09 -70.98
N GLY A 4 25.85 12.21 -71.03
CA GLY A 4 25.68 11.12 -70.08
C GLY A 4 24.92 9.94 -70.66
N CYS A 5 25.35 8.74 -70.26
CA CYS A 5 24.91 7.43 -70.77
C CYS A 5 23.47 7.01 -70.46
N GLU A 6 22.60 7.92 -70.06
CA GLU A 6 21.19 7.66 -69.74
C GLU A 6 20.35 8.94 -69.99
N ASP A 7 20.82 9.81 -70.90
CA ASP A 7 20.24 11.13 -71.15
C ASP A 7 19.24 11.17 -72.32
N GLY A 8 19.06 10.03 -73.00
CA GLY A 8 18.10 9.82 -74.07
C GLY A 8 18.59 10.35 -75.41
N VAL A 9 19.87 10.72 -75.54
CA VAL A 9 20.42 11.37 -76.72
C VAL A 9 21.79 10.81 -77.04
N GLN A 10 21.94 10.15 -78.19
CA GLN A 10 23.24 9.69 -78.68
C GLN A 10 24.27 10.84 -78.75
N ASN A 11 25.21 10.87 -77.81
CA ASN A 11 26.19 11.94 -77.67
C ASN A 11 27.50 11.46 -77.02
N GLY A 12 28.49 12.36 -76.92
CA GLY A 12 29.81 11.97 -76.39
C GLY A 12 30.51 10.93 -77.26
N ASP A 13 30.86 9.79 -76.67
CA ASP A 13 31.55 8.67 -77.31
C ASP A 13 30.62 7.45 -77.57
N GLU A 14 29.30 7.61 -77.42
CA GLU A 14 28.29 6.55 -77.60
C GLU A 14 28.17 6.06 -79.05
N SER A 15 27.95 4.75 -79.24
CA SER A 15 27.76 4.13 -80.56
C SER A 15 26.28 3.97 -80.94
N ASP A 16 25.38 3.90 -79.96
CA ASP A 16 23.92 4.10 -80.10
C ASP A 16 23.40 4.96 -78.94
N VAL A 17 22.11 5.32 -78.92
CA VAL A 17 21.53 6.17 -77.87
C VAL A 17 21.77 5.55 -76.48
N ASP A 18 22.51 6.27 -75.62
CA ASP A 18 22.79 5.88 -74.22
C ASP A 18 23.63 4.59 -74.05
N CYS A 19 24.32 4.10 -75.10
CA CYS A 19 25.18 2.91 -75.01
C CYS A 19 26.41 2.95 -75.93
N GLY A 20 27.37 2.07 -75.65
CA GLY A 20 28.60 1.92 -76.44
C GLY A 20 29.67 2.96 -76.12
N GLY A 21 30.81 2.85 -76.78
CA GLY A 21 31.97 3.68 -76.46
C GLY A 21 32.68 3.25 -75.17
N THR A 22 33.60 4.09 -74.69
CA THR A 22 34.46 3.72 -73.55
C THR A 22 33.90 4.07 -72.18
N GLU A 23 32.90 4.93 -72.11
CA GLU A 23 32.35 5.45 -70.83
C GLU A 23 30.96 4.89 -70.49
N CYS A 24 30.22 4.34 -71.48
CA CYS A 24 28.87 3.82 -71.31
C CYS A 24 28.84 2.28 -71.32
N GLU A 25 27.70 1.70 -70.91
CA GLU A 25 27.52 0.24 -70.99
C GLU A 25 27.48 -0.21 -72.45
N ALA A 26 27.88 -1.46 -72.71
CA ALA A 26 27.87 -1.99 -74.07
C ALA A 26 26.43 -2.11 -74.59
N CYS A 27 26.22 -1.73 -75.84
CA CYS A 27 24.95 -1.80 -76.55
C CYS A 27 24.44 -3.24 -76.67
N GLU A 28 23.12 -3.38 -76.61
CA GLU A 28 22.42 -4.65 -76.74
C GLU A 28 22.40 -5.14 -78.20
N LEU A 29 21.93 -6.37 -78.40
CA LEU A 29 21.75 -6.96 -79.73
C LEU A 29 20.81 -6.13 -80.60
N GLY A 30 21.23 -5.82 -81.82
CA GLY A 30 20.46 -5.03 -82.79
C GLY A 30 20.73 -3.52 -82.74
N GLU A 31 21.46 -3.03 -81.74
CA GLU A 31 21.86 -1.63 -81.62
C GLU A 31 23.11 -1.33 -82.45
N SER A 32 23.32 -0.04 -82.70
CA SER A 32 24.39 0.49 -83.52
C SER A 32 25.74 0.38 -82.80
N CYS A 33 26.78 -0.02 -83.53
CA CYS A 33 28.11 -0.19 -82.99
C CYS A 33 29.19 0.30 -83.96
N VAL A 34 30.34 0.70 -83.43
CA VAL A 34 31.52 1.06 -84.21
C VAL A 34 32.62 0.02 -84.04
N PHE A 35 32.76 -0.52 -82.83
CA PHE A 35 33.71 -1.55 -82.46
C PHE A 35 32.99 -2.76 -81.84
N SER A 36 33.62 -3.94 -81.93
CA SER A 36 33.13 -5.16 -81.26
C SER A 36 32.89 -4.98 -79.77
N ASP A 37 33.72 -4.18 -79.10
CA ASP A 37 33.62 -3.91 -77.66
C ASP A 37 32.43 -3.00 -77.31
N ASP A 38 31.84 -2.32 -78.29
CA ASP A 38 30.62 -1.54 -78.08
C ASP A 38 29.41 -2.46 -77.86
N CYS A 39 29.51 -3.76 -78.21
CA CYS A 39 28.40 -4.71 -78.12
C CYS A 39 28.54 -5.61 -76.90
N ALA A 40 27.44 -5.80 -76.14
CA ALA A 40 27.40 -6.76 -75.04
C ALA A 40 27.75 -8.20 -75.48
N THR A 41 27.55 -8.51 -76.77
CA THR A 41 27.91 -9.79 -77.38
C THR A 41 29.37 -9.91 -77.80
N GLY A 42 30.09 -8.79 -77.93
CA GLY A 42 31.45 -8.74 -78.48
C GLY A 42 31.55 -8.78 -80.02
N TYR A 43 30.42 -8.73 -80.75
CA TYR A 43 30.42 -8.84 -82.21
C TYR A 43 29.68 -7.67 -82.85
N CYS A 44 30.45 -6.79 -83.52
CA CYS A 44 29.92 -5.69 -84.32
C CYS A 44 30.08 -6.00 -85.81
N THR A 45 28.98 -6.34 -86.49
CA THR A 45 28.99 -6.71 -87.91
C THR A 45 28.07 -5.78 -88.69
N GLY A 46 28.60 -5.13 -89.73
CA GLY A 46 27.80 -4.21 -90.55
C GLY A 46 27.37 -2.93 -89.81
N GLY A 47 28.02 -2.60 -88.68
CA GLY A 47 27.65 -1.45 -87.84
C GLY A 47 26.52 -1.74 -86.84
N VAL A 48 26.15 -3.00 -86.67
CA VAL A 48 25.10 -3.44 -85.73
C VAL A 48 25.63 -4.56 -84.82
N CYS A 49 25.23 -4.55 -83.56
CA CYS A 49 25.55 -5.59 -82.58
C CYS A 49 24.82 -6.90 -82.92
N VAL A 50 25.57 -7.96 -83.17
CA VAL A 50 25.05 -9.27 -83.58
C VAL A 50 25.45 -10.39 -82.62
N ASP A 51 24.82 -11.56 -82.75
CA ASP A 51 25.21 -12.74 -81.98
C ASP A 51 26.43 -13.46 -82.60
N GLU A 52 27.06 -14.38 -81.86
CA GLU A 52 28.28 -15.09 -82.29
C GLU A 52 28.13 -15.80 -83.65
N SER A 53 26.93 -16.28 -83.98
CA SER A 53 26.68 -16.99 -85.25
C SER A 53 26.67 -16.06 -86.47
N CYS A 54 26.56 -14.75 -86.24
CA CYS A 54 26.48 -13.70 -87.24
C CYS A 54 27.81 -12.94 -87.41
N GLU A 55 28.88 -13.31 -86.71
CA GLU A 55 30.20 -12.67 -86.79
C GLU A 55 30.70 -12.54 -88.24
N ASN A 56 30.48 -13.58 -89.05
CA ASN A 56 30.96 -13.65 -90.44
C ASN A 56 29.84 -13.59 -91.48
N VAL A 57 28.67 -13.08 -91.11
CA VAL A 57 27.49 -13.00 -91.99
C VAL A 57 27.25 -11.55 -92.39
N SER A 58 27.32 -11.29 -93.70
CA SER A 58 27.03 -9.97 -94.27
C SER A 58 25.65 -10.00 -94.91
N CYS A 59 24.72 -9.23 -94.35
CA CYS A 59 23.36 -9.03 -94.87
C CYS A 59 23.26 -7.73 -95.69
N GLY A 60 22.17 -7.58 -96.45
CA GLY A 60 21.90 -6.36 -97.21
C GLY A 60 21.52 -5.16 -96.32
N ASP A 61 21.44 -3.97 -96.93
CA ASP A 61 21.22 -2.69 -96.24
C ASP A 61 19.88 -2.58 -95.46
N GLU A 62 18.94 -3.51 -95.68
CA GLU A 62 17.61 -3.56 -95.04
C GLU A 62 17.40 -4.90 -94.28
N GLU A 63 18.48 -5.62 -93.98
CA GLU A 63 18.43 -6.95 -93.38
C GLU A 63 19.24 -7.01 -92.08
N ALA A 64 18.68 -7.69 -91.07
CA ALA A 64 19.35 -8.02 -89.83
C ALA A 64 19.72 -9.50 -89.81
N CYS A 65 20.93 -9.82 -89.32
CA CYS A 65 21.33 -11.20 -89.12
C CYS A 65 20.77 -11.74 -87.80
N TYR A 66 20.13 -12.90 -87.85
CA TYR A 66 19.72 -13.65 -86.68
C TYR A 66 20.08 -15.12 -86.85
N ARG A 67 20.89 -15.66 -85.93
CA ARG A 67 21.31 -17.07 -85.93
C ARG A 67 21.96 -17.52 -87.26
N GLY A 68 22.73 -16.62 -87.87
CA GLY A 68 23.46 -16.87 -89.12
C GLY A 68 22.62 -16.75 -90.40
N VAL A 69 21.38 -16.28 -90.31
CA VAL A 69 20.47 -16.08 -91.46
C VAL A 69 20.05 -14.61 -91.52
N CYS A 70 20.02 -14.03 -92.72
CA CYS A 70 19.55 -12.67 -92.95
C CYS A 70 18.03 -12.63 -93.07
N TYR A 71 17.39 -11.79 -92.25
CA TYR A 71 15.96 -11.49 -92.30
C TYR A 71 15.77 -9.99 -92.53
N LEU A 72 14.57 -9.56 -92.91
CA LEU A 72 14.25 -8.12 -92.94
C LEU A 72 14.46 -7.51 -91.55
N ALA A 73 15.13 -6.36 -91.51
CA ALA A 73 15.36 -5.62 -90.27
C ALA A 73 14.05 -5.01 -89.75
N CYS A 74 13.92 -4.87 -88.43
CA CYS A 74 12.77 -4.26 -87.78
C CYS A 74 13.17 -3.53 -86.49
N GLU A 75 12.56 -2.39 -86.23
CA GLU A 75 12.73 -1.64 -84.97
C GLU A 75 11.62 -2.00 -83.97
N GLU A 76 10.41 -2.30 -84.46
CA GLU A 76 9.24 -2.68 -83.66
C GLU A 76 8.39 -3.75 -84.39
N SER A 77 7.45 -4.39 -83.66
CA SER A 77 6.65 -5.51 -84.19
C SER A 77 5.80 -5.19 -85.43
N ASP A 78 5.42 -3.93 -85.61
CA ASP A 78 4.58 -3.49 -86.73
C ASP A 78 5.36 -3.33 -88.05
N ALA A 79 6.70 -3.43 -88.00
CA ALA A 79 7.56 -3.40 -89.19
C ALA A 79 7.62 -4.75 -89.94
N CYS A 80 7.13 -5.83 -89.32
CA CYS A 80 7.15 -7.17 -89.91
C CYS A 80 5.80 -7.58 -90.51
N ASP A 81 5.82 -8.51 -91.46
CA ASP A 81 4.60 -9.17 -91.94
C ASP A 81 3.85 -9.87 -90.78
N PRO A 82 2.51 -10.02 -90.85
CA PRO A 82 1.70 -10.62 -89.78
C PRO A 82 2.07 -12.06 -89.38
N SER A 83 2.83 -12.77 -90.21
CA SER A 83 3.36 -14.13 -89.96
C SER A 83 4.75 -14.16 -89.33
N SER A 84 5.29 -12.98 -89.01
CA SER A 84 6.61 -12.80 -88.41
C SER A 84 6.48 -11.89 -87.19
N ARG A 85 7.45 -12.00 -86.27
CA ARG A 85 7.59 -11.07 -85.15
C ARG A 85 8.96 -10.42 -85.20
N CYS A 86 9.03 -9.16 -84.82
CA CYS A 86 10.30 -8.52 -84.58
C CYS A 86 10.95 -9.13 -83.33
N TYR A 87 12.16 -9.65 -83.47
CA TYR A 87 12.94 -10.20 -82.38
C TYR A 87 14.42 -9.92 -82.64
N GLN A 88 15.06 -9.18 -81.74
CA GLN A 88 16.48 -8.79 -81.84
C GLN A 88 16.80 -8.13 -83.20
N GLY A 89 15.98 -7.16 -83.60
CA GLY A 89 16.17 -6.40 -84.84
C GLY A 89 15.79 -7.15 -86.13
N ALA A 90 15.37 -8.42 -86.05
CA ALA A 90 15.05 -9.25 -87.20
C ALA A 90 13.57 -9.71 -87.22
N CYS A 91 12.94 -9.66 -88.40
CA CYS A 91 11.62 -10.24 -88.63
C CYS A 91 11.68 -11.76 -88.72
N ILE A 92 11.59 -12.44 -87.58
CA ILE A 92 11.62 -13.91 -87.52
C ILE A 92 10.22 -14.47 -87.73
N PRO A 93 10.01 -15.40 -88.67
CA PRO A 93 8.74 -16.10 -88.82
C PRO A 93 8.33 -16.77 -87.50
N THR A 94 7.11 -16.54 -87.03
CA THR A 94 6.62 -17.18 -85.80
C THR A 94 6.20 -18.62 -86.02
N ASP A 95 5.90 -18.95 -87.28
CA ASP A 95 5.33 -20.20 -87.71
C ASP A 95 5.94 -20.65 -89.04
N CYS A 96 5.83 -21.94 -89.33
CA CYS A 96 6.47 -22.57 -90.48
C CYS A 96 5.67 -22.49 -91.78
N SER A 97 4.61 -21.68 -91.83
CA SER A 97 3.68 -21.61 -92.97
C SER A 97 4.32 -21.10 -94.25
N GLU A 98 5.37 -20.26 -94.15
CA GLU A 98 6.05 -19.66 -95.31
C GLU A 98 7.54 -20.04 -95.40
N VAL A 99 8.03 -20.89 -94.49
CA VAL A 99 9.44 -21.30 -94.43
C VAL A 99 9.65 -22.58 -95.24
N VAL A 100 10.42 -22.48 -96.33
CA VAL A 100 10.78 -23.62 -97.19
C VAL A 100 12.16 -24.14 -96.81
N CYS A 101 12.20 -25.27 -96.11
CA CYS A 101 13.45 -25.92 -95.72
C CYS A 101 14.03 -26.80 -96.83
N ARG A 102 15.34 -27.07 -96.77
CA ARG A 102 16.01 -27.95 -97.73
C ARG A 102 15.50 -29.39 -97.58
N ALA A 103 15.71 -30.20 -98.61
CA ALA A 103 15.32 -31.61 -98.58
C ALA A 103 16.04 -32.33 -97.44
N GLY A 104 15.29 -32.83 -96.46
CA GLY A 104 15.82 -33.45 -95.25
C GLY A 104 15.86 -32.52 -94.04
N GLU A 105 15.29 -31.32 -94.11
CA GLU A 105 15.12 -30.41 -92.97
C GLU A 105 13.64 -30.25 -92.58
N ALA A 106 13.36 -30.05 -91.28
CA ALA A 106 12.06 -29.69 -90.74
C ALA A 106 12.10 -28.27 -90.18
N CYS A 107 11.04 -27.50 -90.41
CA CYS A 107 10.90 -26.18 -89.82
C CYS A 107 10.34 -26.28 -88.38
N TYR A 108 10.97 -25.56 -87.45
CA TYR A 108 10.47 -25.35 -86.10
C TYR A 108 10.63 -23.88 -85.70
N ARG A 109 9.53 -23.23 -85.31
CA ARG A 109 9.45 -21.79 -84.95
C ARG A 109 10.16 -20.86 -85.95
N GLY A 110 9.99 -21.13 -87.23
CA GLY A 110 10.57 -20.32 -88.30
C GLY A 110 12.00 -20.68 -88.74
N VAL A 111 12.64 -21.69 -88.12
CA VAL A 111 14.03 -22.11 -88.39
C VAL A 111 14.08 -23.54 -88.91
N CYS A 112 14.89 -23.81 -89.94
CA CYS A 112 15.07 -25.14 -90.54
C CYS A 112 16.17 -25.93 -89.83
N TYR A 113 15.86 -27.17 -89.43
CA TYR A 113 16.79 -28.12 -88.81
C TYR A 113 16.89 -29.38 -89.66
N GLU A 114 18.06 -30.00 -89.80
CA GLU A 114 18.15 -31.33 -90.45
C GLU A 114 17.28 -32.35 -89.69
N ALA A 115 16.20 -32.79 -90.31
CA ALA A 115 15.29 -33.79 -89.81
C ALA A 115 15.87 -35.17 -90.14
N SER A 116 16.55 -35.76 -89.16
CA SER A 116 16.95 -37.17 -89.21
C SER A 116 15.70 -38.05 -89.33
N VAL A 117 15.55 -38.73 -90.46
CA VAL A 117 14.54 -39.79 -90.66
C VAL A 117 14.91 -40.96 -89.74
N CYS A 118 13.95 -41.45 -88.96
CA CYS A 118 14.17 -42.51 -87.99
C CYS A 118 13.21 -43.68 -88.20
N SER A 119 13.64 -44.87 -87.79
CA SER A 119 12.80 -46.07 -87.74
C SER A 119 12.58 -46.58 -86.31
N GLU A 120 13.53 -46.27 -85.42
CA GLU A 120 13.47 -46.49 -83.99
C GLU A 120 14.17 -45.35 -83.23
N THR A 121 13.88 -45.18 -81.94
CA THR A 121 14.41 -44.06 -81.12
C THR A 121 15.95 -44.01 -81.10
N SER A 122 16.66 -45.12 -81.27
CA SER A 122 18.12 -45.13 -81.35
C SER A 122 18.70 -44.51 -82.63
N ASP A 123 17.88 -44.30 -83.66
CA ASP A 123 18.26 -43.56 -84.86
C ASP A 123 18.26 -42.04 -84.62
N CYS A 124 17.64 -41.60 -83.53
CA CYS A 124 17.62 -40.20 -83.12
C CYS A 124 18.85 -39.83 -82.31
N GLN A 125 19.14 -38.52 -82.26
CA GLN A 125 20.18 -37.98 -81.40
C GLN A 125 19.93 -38.36 -79.92
N PRO A 126 20.99 -38.58 -79.12
CA PRO A 126 20.84 -38.96 -77.72
C PRO A 126 20.16 -37.83 -76.93
N SER A 127 19.53 -38.19 -75.81
CA SER A 127 18.95 -37.19 -74.91
C SER A 127 20.03 -36.24 -74.41
N GLU A 128 19.76 -34.95 -74.50
CA GLU A 128 20.64 -33.91 -73.99
C GLU A 128 20.06 -33.35 -72.69
N ALA A 129 20.88 -33.30 -71.65
CA ALA A 129 20.51 -32.68 -70.39
C ALA A 129 21.34 -31.42 -70.21
N GLY A 130 20.66 -30.29 -70.03
CA GLY A 130 21.32 -29.03 -69.68
C GLY A 130 22.04 -29.10 -68.34
N PRO A 131 22.85 -28.07 -68.00
CA PRO A 131 23.44 -27.97 -66.67
C PRO A 131 22.33 -27.93 -65.61
N TRP A 132 22.63 -28.44 -64.42
CA TRP A 132 21.79 -28.21 -63.25
C TRP A 132 21.76 -26.72 -62.95
N GLY A 133 20.55 -26.18 -62.78
CA GLY A 133 20.37 -24.82 -62.28
C GLY A 133 20.85 -24.68 -60.84
N GLU A 134 20.72 -23.46 -60.30
CA GLU A 134 21.05 -23.21 -58.90
C GLU A 134 20.10 -23.96 -57.96
N CYS A 135 20.59 -24.25 -56.76
CA CYS A 135 19.83 -24.91 -55.71
C CYS A 135 18.82 -23.94 -55.09
N VAL A 136 17.52 -24.18 -55.30
CA VAL A 136 16.43 -23.32 -54.82
C VAL A 136 15.83 -23.90 -53.54
N PHE A 137 15.72 -23.08 -52.49
CA PHE A 137 15.31 -23.49 -51.14
C PHE A 137 13.86 -23.12 -50.76
N GLY A 138 13.06 -22.67 -51.73
CA GLY A 138 11.70 -22.15 -51.49
C GLY A 138 11.70 -20.91 -50.60
N ASP A 139 10.57 -20.64 -49.94
CA ASP A 139 10.39 -19.45 -49.08
C ASP A 139 11.06 -19.57 -47.70
N ASN A 140 11.48 -20.77 -47.32
CA ASN A 140 12.10 -20.99 -46.01
C ASN A 140 13.61 -20.69 -46.07
N VAL A 141 13.98 -19.51 -45.58
CA VAL A 141 15.38 -19.05 -45.45
C VAL A 141 16.25 -20.03 -44.64
N CYS A 142 15.67 -20.90 -43.81
CA CYS A 142 16.38 -21.90 -43.03
C CYS A 142 16.36 -23.30 -43.65
N ALA A 143 15.76 -23.54 -44.82
CA ALA A 143 15.71 -24.87 -45.40
C ALA A 143 17.12 -25.44 -45.64
N LEU A 144 17.37 -26.66 -45.17
CA LEU A 144 18.63 -27.40 -45.34
C LEU A 144 18.68 -28.20 -46.65
N THR A 145 17.51 -28.43 -47.24
CA THR A 145 17.30 -29.15 -48.50
C THR A 145 16.58 -28.25 -49.48
N GLY A 146 17.10 -28.17 -50.70
CA GLY A 146 16.49 -27.46 -51.83
C GLY A 146 16.33 -28.38 -53.03
N VAL A 147 15.87 -27.81 -54.13
CA VAL A 147 15.73 -28.50 -55.41
C VAL A 147 16.58 -27.79 -56.47
N GLU A 148 17.40 -28.56 -57.17
CA GLU A 148 18.00 -28.13 -58.43
C GLU A 148 17.18 -28.73 -59.58
N SER A 149 16.92 -27.92 -60.60
CA SER A 149 16.21 -28.35 -61.80
C SER A 149 17.09 -28.22 -63.04
N ARG A 150 16.94 -29.13 -64.00
CA ARG A 150 17.50 -28.97 -65.35
C ARG A 150 16.48 -29.37 -66.41
N MET A 151 16.65 -28.80 -67.60
CA MET A 151 15.88 -29.20 -68.77
C MET A 151 16.54 -30.42 -69.43
N VAL A 152 15.75 -31.45 -69.68
CA VAL A 152 16.15 -32.66 -70.40
C VAL A 152 15.37 -32.72 -71.70
N THR A 153 16.09 -32.72 -72.82
CA THR A 153 15.54 -32.86 -74.14
C THR A 153 15.69 -34.30 -74.58
N THR A 154 14.57 -34.99 -74.79
CA THR A 154 14.54 -36.38 -75.26
C THR A 154 14.03 -36.42 -76.68
N PHE A 155 14.72 -37.15 -77.55
CA PHE A 155 14.32 -37.34 -78.93
C PHE A 155 13.80 -38.76 -79.11
N SER A 156 12.61 -38.89 -79.66
CA SER A 156 11.97 -40.18 -79.92
C SER A 156 11.43 -40.24 -81.33
N CYS A 157 11.47 -41.42 -81.94
CA CYS A 157 10.91 -41.58 -83.27
C CYS A 157 9.38 -41.54 -83.21
N GLY A 158 8.78 -40.51 -83.81
CA GLY A 158 7.33 -40.34 -83.88
C GLY A 158 6.69 -41.29 -84.89
N GLU A 159 5.35 -41.40 -84.87
CA GLU A 159 4.58 -42.21 -85.83
C GLU A 159 4.76 -41.73 -87.29
N SER A 160 5.22 -40.49 -87.45
CA SER A 160 5.58 -39.82 -88.69
C SER A 160 6.91 -40.29 -89.31
N GLY A 161 7.72 -41.08 -88.57
CA GLY A 161 9.06 -41.52 -89.01
C GLY A 161 10.13 -40.43 -88.90
N THR A 162 9.86 -39.39 -88.11
CA THR A 162 10.80 -38.31 -87.81
C THR A 162 11.09 -38.25 -86.31
N CYS A 163 12.30 -37.82 -85.95
CA CYS A 163 12.67 -37.61 -84.55
C CYS A 163 11.89 -36.43 -83.98
N GLU A 164 10.95 -36.71 -83.08
CA GLU A 164 10.19 -35.72 -82.33
C GLU A 164 10.90 -35.44 -81.01
N MET A 165 11.05 -34.17 -80.67
CA MET A 165 11.64 -33.74 -79.40
C MET A 165 10.56 -33.56 -78.34
N SER A 166 10.92 -33.90 -77.10
CA SER A 166 10.13 -33.62 -75.91
C SER A 166 11.04 -33.04 -74.83
N GLU A 167 10.56 -32.00 -74.16
CA GLU A 167 11.27 -31.38 -73.05
C GLU A 167 10.60 -31.78 -71.74
N ALA A 168 11.42 -32.14 -70.76
CA ALA A 168 10.97 -32.43 -69.40
C ALA A 168 11.91 -31.75 -68.40
N ILE A 169 11.35 -31.37 -67.26
CA ILE A 169 12.13 -30.90 -66.12
C ILE A 169 12.52 -32.12 -65.30
N GLU A 170 13.82 -32.29 -65.10
CA GLU A 170 14.37 -33.24 -64.14
C GLU A 170 14.76 -32.48 -62.87
N GLU A 171 14.38 -33.01 -61.71
CA GLU A 171 14.63 -32.41 -60.41
C GLU A 171 15.49 -33.34 -59.56
N ARG A 172 16.36 -32.75 -58.73
CA ARG A 172 17.08 -33.48 -57.68
C ARG A 172 17.21 -32.65 -56.42
N ASP A 173 17.36 -33.35 -55.30
CA ASP A 173 17.64 -32.72 -54.02
C ASP A 173 19.08 -32.20 -53.96
N CYS A 174 19.23 -30.99 -53.44
CA CYS A 174 20.50 -30.39 -53.08
C CYS A 174 20.49 -30.02 -51.59
N ARG A 175 21.68 -29.89 -50.98
CA ARG A 175 21.84 -29.56 -49.55
C ARG A 175 22.79 -28.41 -49.35
N ARG A 176 22.55 -27.65 -48.28
CA ARG A 176 23.50 -26.64 -47.76
C ARG A 176 23.70 -26.80 -46.26
N GLU A 177 24.81 -26.25 -45.78
CA GLU A 177 25.07 -26.02 -44.36
C GLU A 177 24.74 -24.56 -44.03
N LEU A 178 24.08 -24.31 -42.90
CA LEU A 178 23.79 -22.95 -42.43
C LEU A 178 24.92 -22.44 -41.54
N SER A 179 25.14 -21.13 -41.57
CA SER A 179 25.99 -20.47 -40.58
C SER A 179 25.28 -20.45 -39.22
N VAL A 180 26.06 -20.48 -38.14
CA VAL A 180 25.56 -20.57 -36.74
C VAL A 180 24.68 -19.38 -36.35
N ASP A 181 24.76 -18.25 -37.07
CA ASP A 181 24.03 -17.01 -36.80
C ASP A 181 23.20 -16.54 -38.00
N GLN A 182 22.80 -17.45 -38.90
CA GLN A 182 22.00 -17.09 -40.07
C GLN A 182 20.65 -16.50 -39.62
N GLN A 183 20.46 -15.20 -39.85
CA GLN A 183 19.20 -14.52 -39.57
C GLN A 183 18.16 -14.90 -40.63
N CYS A 184 16.95 -15.20 -40.17
CA CYS A 184 15.81 -15.57 -41.01
C CYS A 184 14.63 -14.61 -40.90
N GLY A 185 14.77 -13.54 -40.11
CA GLY A 185 13.76 -12.50 -39.94
C GLY A 185 14.37 -11.23 -39.35
N GLU A 186 13.64 -10.12 -39.49
CA GLU A 186 14.05 -8.84 -38.92
C GLU A 186 13.91 -8.88 -37.38
N PRO A 187 14.90 -8.37 -36.63
CA PRO A 187 14.82 -8.34 -35.17
C PRO A 187 13.72 -7.39 -34.70
N ILE A 188 13.04 -7.76 -33.62
CA ILE A 188 12.02 -6.92 -32.98
C ILE A 188 12.61 -6.38 -31.66
N ASP A 189 12.62 -5.05 -31.50
CA ASP A 189 13.05 -4.37 -30.27
C ASP A 189 11.82 -3.72 -29.62
N SER A 190 11.54 -4.05 -28.36
CA SER A 190 10.43 -3.45 -27.61
C SER A 190 10.65 -1.96 -27.29
N GLY A 191 11.86 -1.46 -27.46
CA GLY A 191 12.33 -0.23 -26.85
C GLY A 191 12.48 -0.36 -25.32
N TRP A 192 13.11 0.62 -24.70
CA TRP A 192 13.19 0.70 -23.25
C TRP A 192 11.83 1.04 -22.64
N SER A 193 11.39 0.23 -21.68
CA SER A 193 10.25 0.54 -20.82
C SER A 193 10.48 1.81 -19.98
N GLU A 194 9.40 2.30 -19.36
CA GLU A 194 9.51 3.36 -18.36
C GLU A 194 10.33 2.90 -17.16
N CYS A 195 11.02 3.85 -16.52
CA CYS A 195 11.80 3.55 -15.33
C CYS A 195 10.91 3.14 -14.16
N VAL A 196 11.20 1.97 -13.59
CA VAL A 196 10.56 1.43 -12.40
C VAL A 196 11.48 1.66 -11.20
N TYR A 197 10.91 2.09 -10.08
CA TYR A 197 11.61 2.37 -8.83
C TYR A 197 10.97 1.56 -7.70
N ALA A 198 11.77 1.00 -6.79
CA ALA A 198 11.24 0.18 -5.69
C ALA A 198 10.60 1.05 -4.59
N SER A 199 11.05 2.30 -4.45
CA SER A 199 10.60 3.28 -3.47
C SER A 199 10.47 4.67 -4.09
N PRO A 200 9.61 5.56 -3.56
CA PRO A 200 9.54 6.97 -3.94
C PRO A 200 10.87 7.72 -3.80
N CYS A 201 11.77 7.27 -2.90
CA CYS A 201 13.04 7.95 -2.62
C CYS A 201 14.22 7.44 -3.42
N ASP A 202 14.10 6.31 -4.13
CA ASP A 202 15.22 5.76 -4.88
C ASP A 202 15.72 6.75 -5.93
N THR A 203 17.02 6.99 -5.94
CA THR A 203 17.69 7.87 -6.91
C THR A 203 18.06 7.15 -8.21
N THR A 204 18.03 5.81 -8.18
CA THR A 204 18.27 4.93 -9.33
C THR A 204 17.13 3.93 -9.47
N GLY A 205 16.60 3.79 -10.67
CA GLY A 205 15.59 2.78 -11.01
C GLY A 205 16.12 1.78 -12.03
N GLU A 206 15.24 0.91 -12.49
CA GLU A 206 15.53 -0.04 -13.56
C GLU A 206 14.53 0.14 -14.70
N ARG A 207 15.01 0.04 -15.93
CA ARG A 207 14.16 -0.14 -17.11
C ARG A 207 14.64 -1.36 -17.87
N VAL A 208 13.69 -2.01 -18.53
CA VAL A 208 13.94 -3.23 -19.31
C VAL A 208 13.59 -3.02 -20.78
N ARG A 209 14.26 -3.75 -21.67
CA ARG A 209 13.84 -3.94 -23.06
C ARG A 209 14.05 -5.40 -23.45
N ASP A 210 13.21 -5.88 -24.34
CA ASP A 210 13.29 -7.23 -24.90
C ASP A 210 13.69 -7.12 -26.38
N ILE A 211 14.73 -7.85 -26.75
CA ILE A 211 15.20 -7.98 -28.12
C ILE A 211 14.87 -9.41 -28.56
N ILE A 212 14.10 -9.51 -29.62
CA ILE A 212 13.74 -10.77 -30.25
C ILE A 212 14.53 -10.88 -31.56
N THR A 213 15.34 -11.92 -31.69
CA THR A 213 16.04 -12.26 -32.93
C THR A 213 15.50 -13.56 -33.50
N PHE A 214 15.62 -13.72 -34.82
CA PHE A 214 15.15 -14.90 -35.54
C PHE A 214 16.34 -15.57 -36.20
N VAL A 215 16.74 -16.74 -35.69
CA VAL A 215 17.92 -17.46 -36.15
C VAL A 215 17.53 -18.84 -36.65
N CYS A 216 18.22 -19.31 -37.68
CA CYS A 216 18.00 -20.66 -38.16
C CYS A 216 18.53 -21.71 -37.18
N SER A 217 17.67 -22.66 -36.83
CA SER A 217 18.03 -23.83 -36.04
C SER A 217 17.31 -25.06 -36.60
N GLU A 218 18.07 -26.12 -36.90
CA GLU A 218 17.55 -27.41 -37.40
C GLU A 218 16.59 -27.30 -38.62
N GLY A 219 16.80 -26.33 -39.50
CA GLY A 219 15.96 -26.16 -40.69
C GLY A 219 14.72 -25.27 -40.50
N SER A 220 14.51 -24.76 -39.29
CA SER A 220 13.41 -23.89 -38.89
C SER A 220 13.93 -22.51 -38.47
N CYS A 221 13.08 -21.50 -38.59
CA CYS A 221 13.36 -20.15 -38.10
C CYS A 221 12.89 -20.04 -36.65
N GLU A 222 13.83 -20.09 -35.72
CA GLU A 222 13.54 -20.10 -34.29
C GLU A 222 13.71 -18.71 -33.69
N GLN A 223 12.85 -18.40 -32.73
CA GLN A 223 12.88 -17.14 -31.99
C GLN A 223 13.82 -17.26 -30.79
N VAL A 224 14.72 -16.29 -30.65
CA VAL A 224 15.59 -16.14 -29.48
C VAL A 224 15.27 -14.81 -28.80
N GLU A 225 14.91 -14.87 -27.52
CA GLU A 225 14.56 -13.68 -26.73
C GLU A 225 15.71 -13.32 -25.77
N GLU A 226 16.14 -12.07 -25.83
CA GLU A 226 17.12 -11.49 -24.91
C GLU A 226 16.48 -10.32 -24.14
N ARG A 227 16.49 -10.41 -22.81
CA ARG A 227 16.05 -9.33 -21.93
C ARG A 227 17.25 -8.55 -21.41
N LEU A 228 17.28 -7.25 -21.71
CA LEU A 228 18.28 -6.33 -21.20
C LEU A 228 17.72 -5.47 -20.07
N VAL A 229 18.52 -5.25 -19.02
CA VAL A 229 18.18 -4.40 -17.87
C VAL A 229 19.18 -3.25 -17.81
N ASP A 230 18.69 -2.02 -17.72
CA ASP A 230 19.49 -0.81 -17.58
C ASP A 230 19.13 -0.07 -16.30
N THR A 231 20.12 0.09 -15.42
CA THR A 231 20.02 0.81 -14.15
C THR A 231 20.63 2.22 -14.20
N ARG A 232 21.40 2.53 -15.26
CA ARG A 232 22.08 3.83 -15.41
C ARG A 232 21.23 4.83 -16.18
N GLY A 233 20.26 4.37 -16.96
CA GLY A 233 19.31 5.22 -17.67
C GLY A 233 18.21 5.82 -16.80
N CYS A 234 18.13 5.47 -15.51
CA CYS A 234 17.02 5.81 -14.61
C CYS A 234 17.49 6.56 -13.36
N GLU A 235 18.20 7.66 -13.53
CA GLU A 235 18.61 8.54 -12.43
C GLU A 235 17.59 9.67 -12.19
N ARG A 236 17.30 9.99 -10.92
CA ARG A 236 16.42 11.10 -10.54
C ARG A 236 16.82 11.74 -9.22
N ASP A 237 16.53 13.04 -9.08
CA ASP A 237 16.59 13.75 -7.80
C ASP A 237 15.25 13.61 -7.07
N THR A 238 15.28 13.03 -5.88
CA THR A 238 14.10 12.79 -5.04
C THR A 238 14.05 13.68 -3.82
N ILE A 239 15.03 14.56 -3.58
CA ILE A 239 15.12 15.34 -2.35
C ILE A 239 13.86 16.19 -2.16
N GLY A 240 13.17 15.98 -1.02
CA GLY A 240 11.93 16.69 -0.68
C GLY A 240 10.64 16.04 -1.20
N ALA A 241 10.72 15.00 -2.04
CA ALA A 241 9.53 14.25 -2.47
C ALA A 241 8.84 13.56 -1.29
N ILE A 242 7.51 13.48 -1.32
CA ILE A 242 6.71 12.82 -0.27
C ILE A 242 6.84 11.31 -0.43
N CYS A 243 7.29 10.63 0.64
CA CYS A 243 7.55 9.20 0.60
C CYS A 243 6.61 8.35 1.44
N ASN A 244 5.83 8.97 2.34
CA ASN A 244 4.77 8.33 3.09
C ASN A 244 3.65 9.33 3.35
N ALA A 245 2.47 8.82 3.70
CA ALA A 245 1.35 9.65 4.11
C ALA A 245 1.67 10.41 5.40
N GLU A 246 1.12 11.61 5.54
CA GLU A 246 1.19 12.39 6.77
C GLU A 246 0.51 11.63 7.92
N GLU A 247 1.18 11.55 9.06
CA GLU A 247 0.62 10.97 10.28
C GLU A 247 0.32 12.07 11.30
N VAL A 248 -0.93 12.11 11.78
CA VAL A 248 -1.38 13.06 12.79
C VAL A 248 -1.95 12.31 13.98
N THR A 249 -1.36 12.50 15.16
CA THR A 249 -1.89 11.90 16.38
C THR A 249 -3.15 12.64 16.85
N GLU A 250 -4.01 11.93 17.59
CA GLU A 250 -5.12 12.58 18.25
C GLU A 250 -4.61 13.59 19.29
N TRP A 251 -5.40 14.63 19.53
CA TRP A 251 -5.10 15.58 20.59
C TRP A 251 -4.99 14.88 21.95
N GLY A 252 -3.86 15.08 22.61
CA GLY A 252 -3.64 14.62 23.97
C GLY A 252 -4.62 15.23 24.98
N PRO A 253 -4.58 14.78 26.24
CA PRO A 253 -5.44 15.32 27.28
C PRO A 253 -5.12 16.81 27.50
N CYS A 254 -6.16 17.59 27.80
CA CYS A 254 -6.00 18.98 28.21
C CYS A 254 -5.23 19.05 29.53
N ARG A 255 -4.09 19.74 29.55
CA ARG A 255 -3.25 19.93 30.75
C ARG A 255 -3.31 21.39 31.18
N ALA A 256 -3.42 21.65 32.48
CA ALA A 256 -3.45 23.01 33.01
C ALA A 256 -2.12 23.73 32.77
N ASP A 257 -2.18 24.98 32.33
CA ASP A 257 -0.98 25.77 31.97
C ASP A 257 -0.16 26.19 33.19
N VAL A 258 -0.79 26.25 34.37
CA VAL A 258 -0.17 26.66 35.63
C VAL A 258 -0.24 25.49 36.63
N PRO A 259 0.91 24.91 37.03
CA PRO A 259 0.93 23.84 38.01
C PRO A 259 0.47 24.35 39.39
N GLY A 260 -0.53 23.69 39.98
CA GLY A 260 -1.01 23.97 41.34
C GLY A 260 -2.35 24.72 41.42
N GLU A 261 -2.84 25.29 40.32
CA GLU A 261 -4.14 25.96 40.30
C GLU A 261 -5.27 24.99 39.92
N VAL A 262 -5.91 24.40 40.94
CA VAL A 262 -6.93 23.34 40.77
C VAL A 262 -8.16 23.80 39.97
N CYS A 263 -8.53 25.08 40.07
CA CYS A 263 -9.72 25.62 39.43
C CYS A 263 -9.52 26.17 38.03
N ASN A 264 -8.27 26.31 37.57
CA ASN A 264 -7.98 26.91 36.27
C ASN A 264 -8.72 26.16 35.14
N THR A 265 -9.49 26.91 34.36
CA THR A 265 -10.27 26.40 33.22
C THR A 265 -9.49 26.43 31.92
N ALA A 266 -8.38 27.17 31.85
CA ALA A 266 -7.50 27.20 30.70
C ALA A 266 -6.45 26.07 30.80
N GLY A 267 -6.25 25.40 29.68
CA GLY A 267 -5.15 24.48 29.52
C GLY A 267 -4.69 24.43 28.07
N THR A 268 -3.60 23.73 27.86
CA THR A 268 -3.05 23.43 26.54
C THR A 268 -3.11 21.93 26.31
N ARG A 269 -3.53 21.53 25.11
CA ARG A 269 -3.35 20.17 24.62
C ARG A 269 -2.43 20.18 23.43
N THR A 270 -1.69 19.08 23.26
CA THR A 270 -0.71 18.93 22.20
C THR A 270 -1.03 17.69 21.37
N ARG A 271 -0.64 17.73 20.10
CA ARG A 271 -0.57 16.56 19.21
C ARG A 271 0.72 16.60 18.41
N GLU A 272 1.04 15.50 17.77
CA GLU A 272 2.19 15.36 16.90
C GLU A 272 1.71 15.20 15.47
N ARG A 273 2.34 15.96 14.56
CA ARG A 273 2.18 15.85 13.11
C ARG A 273 3.52 15.46 12.52
N THR A 274 3.56 14.35 11.79
CA THR A 274 4.76 13.81 11.17
C THR A 274 4.62 13.85 9.66
N GLU A 275 5.54 14.55 8.99
CA GLU A 275 5.67 14.58 7.54
C GLU A 275 6.86 13.72 7.10
N TYR A 276 6.77 13.10 5.92
CA TYR A 276 7.78 12.19 5.41
C TYR A 276 8.31 12.66 4.07
N HIS A 277 9.59 13.02 4.04
CA HIS A 277 10.25 13.51 2.84
C HIS A 277 11.50 12.70 2.55
N CYS A 278 11.79 12.51 1.27
CA CYS A 278 13.01 11.84 0.83
C CYS A 278 14.24 12.70 1.12
N THR A 279 15.25 12.08 1.72
CA THR A 279 16.59 12.65 1.92
C THR A 279 17.64 11.58 1.67
N ASP A 280 18.55 11.85 0.74
CA ASP A 280 19.69 10.96 0.40
C ASP A 280 19.28 9.49 0.21
N GLY A 281 18.30 9.24 -0.67
CA GLY A 281 17.79 7.90 -0.99
C GLY A 281 16.90 7.25 0.08
N GLY A 282 16.82 7.82 1.29
CA GLY A 282 15.97 7.35 2.38
C GLY A 282 14.71 8.20 2.56
N CYS A 283 13.68 7.62 3.19
CA CYS A 283 12.50 8.35 3.63
C CYS A 283 12.70 8.85 5.07
N SER A 284 12.79 10.16 5.27
CA SER A 284 13.01 10.77 6.58
C SER A 284 11.75 11.41 7.12
N ALA A 285 11.48 11.16 8.40
CA ALA A 285 10.35 11.73 9.14
C ALA A 285 10.75 13.05 9.82
N SER A 286 9.87 14.05 9.71
CA SER A 286 9.96 15.32 10.43
C SER A 286 8.70 15.50 11.28
N THR A 287 8.85 15.50 12.60
CA THR A 287 7.73 15.61 13.54
C THR A 287 7.68 17.00 14.16
N VAL A 288 6.52 17.63 14.09
CA VAL A 288 6.22 18.92 14.73
C VAL A 288 5.16 18.71 15.81
N THR A 289 5.38 19.30 16.97
CA THR A 289 4.37 19.37 18.03
C THR A 289 3.47 20.58 17.82
N GLU A 290 2.19 20.34 17.62
CA GLU A 290 1.17 21.38 17.57
C GLU A 290 0.53 21.55 18.94
N SER A 291 0.18 22.78 19.30
CA SER A 291 -0.47 23.10 20.56
C SER A 291 -1.69 23.98 20.33
N GLU A 292 -2.75 23.73 21.08
CA GLU A 292 -3.93 24.58 21.07
C GLU A 292 -4.54 24.72 22.47
N VAL A 293 -5.29 25.81 22.65
CA VAL A 293 -6.00 26.11 23.90
C VAL A 293 -7.20 25.18 24.04
N CYS A 294 -7.34 24.59 25.22
CA CYS A 294 -8.47 23.74 25.59
C CYS A 294 -9.05 24.19 26.93
N VAL A 295 -10.29 23.74 27.19
CA VAL A 295 -11.02 24.11 28.41
C VAL A 295 -11.12 22.90 29.34
N LEU A 296 -10.65 23.07 30.57
CA LEU A 296 -10.77 22.09 31.65
C LEU A 296 -12.12 22.24 32.35
N ARG A 297 -12.82 21.11 32.59
CA ARG A 297 -13.98 21.08 33.47
C ARG A 297 -13.52 20.86 34.92
N THR A 298 -13.33 21.96 35.63
CA THR A 298 -12.88 21.97 37.03
C THR A 298 -14.02 22.18 38.03
N ALA A 299 -15.21 22.59 37.57
CA ALA A 299 -16.36 22.83 38.43
C ALA A 299 -16.65 21.65 39.36
N GLY A 300 -16.80 21.94 40.66
CA GLY A 300 -17.03 20.94 41.71
C GLY A 300 -15.79 20.24 42.27
N ARG A 301 -14.59 20.46 41.70
CA ARG A 301 -13.33 19.94 42.30
C ARG A 301 -13.01 20.69 43.59
N VAL A 302 -12.55 19.97 44.62
CA VAL A 302 -12.13 20.57 45.90
C VAL A 302 -10.86 21.38 45.70
N CYS A 303 -10.91 22.66 46.08
CA CYS A 303 -9.82 23.61 45.87
C CYS A 303 -9.25 24.20 47.17
N GLY A 304 -9.70 23.70 48.33
CA GLY A 304 -9.20 24.12 49.63
C GLY A 304 -9.64 23.18 50.76
N ILE A 305 -9.27 23.53 51.99
CA ILE A 305 -9.54 22.72 53.19
C ILE A 305 -10.96 23.01 53.70
N GLY A 306 -11.72 21.97 54.01
CA GLY A 306 -13.07 22.10 54.55
C GLY A 306 -13.09 22.67 55.98
N MET A 307 -13.98 23.63 56.22
CA MET A 307 -14.21 24.18 57.56
C MET A 307 -15.28 23.38 58.28
N ARG A 308 -14.94 22.86 59.45
CA ARG A 308 -15.88 22.15 60.34
C ARG A 308 -16.52 23.11 61.33
N ARG A 309 -17.84 23.09 61.42
CA ARG A 309 -18.62 23.73 62.48
C ARG A 309 -19.50 22.69 63.15
N ILE A 310 -19.57 22.70 64.47
CA ILE A 310 -20.44 21.81 65.24
C ILE A 310 -21.40 22.71 65.99
N THR A 311 -22.70 22.44 65.88
CA THR A 311 -23.70 23.17 66.66
C THR A 311 -23.64 22.76 68.13
N ASP A 312 -24.14 23.61 69.01
CA ASP A 312 -24.35 23.21 70.40
C ASP A 312 -25.30 22.00 70.47
N CYS A 313 -25.14 21.19 71.51
CA CYS A 313 -25.96 20.02 71.76
C CYS A 313 -27.38 20.46 72.13
N MET A 314 -28.37 20.16 71.29
CA MET A 314 -29.78 20.50 71.56
C MET A 314 -30.52 19.33 72.19
N ALA A 315 -31.28 19.59 73.26
CA ALA A 315 -32.04 18.56 73.95
C ALA A 315 -33.14 17.97 73.05
N THR A 316 -33.23 16.65 73.00
CA THR A 316 -34.24 15.94 72.17
C THR A 316 -35.52 15.60 72.94
N GLY A 317 -35.66 16.14 74.16
CA GLY A 317 -36.76 15.90 75.09
C GLY A 317 -36.39 14.82 76.11
N GLY A 318 -36.01 15.25 77.32
CA GLY A 318 -35.74 14.38 78.46
C GLY A 318 -36.96 14.19 79.37
N THR A 319 -37.00 13.06 80.07
CA THR A 319 -37.95 12.83 81.17
C THR A 319 -37.53 13.66 82.38
N ILE A 320 -38.47 14.39 82.97
CA ILE A 320 -38.30 15.16 84.20
C ILE A 320 -37.74 14.22 85.30
N ASN A 321 -36.53 14.50 85.80
CA ASN A 321 -35.79 13.85 86.93
C ASN A 321 -34.49 13.03 86.64
N SER A 322 -33.83 13.18 85.48
CA SER A 322 -32.47 12.65 85.23
C SER A 322 -31.38 13.73 85.24
N CYS A 323 -30.14 13.39 85.62
CA CYS A 323 -28.99 14.33 85.61
C CYS A 323 -28.24 14.41 84.27
N THR A 324 -28.61 13.56 83.31
CA THR A 324 -28.20 13.64 81.92
C THR A 324 -29.43 13.72 81.03
N GLU A 325 -29.30 14.47 79.93
CA GLU A 325 -30.28 14.49 78.85
C GLU A 325 -29.62 14.11 77.54
N ALA A 326 -30.29 13.24 76.77
CA ALA A 326 -29.85 12.93 75.42
C ALA A 326 -30.11 14.13 74.50
N GLY A 327 -29.06 14.60 73.86
CA GLY A 327 -29.13 15.65 72.86
C GLY A 327 -28.64 15.18 71.50
N GLN A 328 -28.88 16.02 70.50
CA GLN A 328 -28.37 15.84 69.15
C GLN A 328 -27.58 17.10 68.76
N GLN A 329 -26.43 16.90 68.13
CA GLN A 329 -25.63 17.98 67.56
C GLN A 329 -25.37 17.70 66.08
N THR A 330 -25.35 18.76 65.28
CA THR A 330 -25.11 18.68 63.84
C THR A 330 -23.71 19.18 63.53
N THR A 331 -22.90 18.33 62.91
CA THR A 331 -21.60 18.72 62.34
C THR A 331 -21.82 19.16 60.90
N THR A 332 -21.52 20.42 60.61
CA THR A 332 -21.55 21.00 59.26
C THR A 332 -20.12 21.15 58.75
N ILE A 333 -19.79 20.48 57.64
CA ILE A 333 -18.52 20.65 56.93
C ILE A 333 -18.79 21.46 55.68
N THR A 334 -18.14 22.61 55.54
CA THR A 334 -18.22 23.45 54.34
C THR A 334 -16.89 23.38 53.60
N THR A 335 -16.89 22.74 52.43
CA THR A 335 -15.68 22.52 51.63
C THR A 335 -15.70 23.43 50.41
N PRO A 336 -14.64 24.23 50.19
CA PRO A 336 -14.55 25.08 48.99
C PRO A 336 -14.29 24.23 47.75
N VAL A 337 -15.07 24.50 46.70
CA VAL A 337 -14.99 23.84 45.40
C VAL A 337 -14.92 24.87 44.28
N CYS A 338 -14.36 24.46 43.14
CA CYS A 338 -14.25 25.34 41.98
C CYS A 338 -15.63 25.67 41.41
N GLY A 339 -15.88 26.94 41.11
CA GLY A 339 -17.05 27.39 40.38
C GLY A 339 -16.91 27.29 38.85
N THR A 340 -17.89 27.82 38.14
CA THR A 340 -17.94 27.80 36.66
C THR A 340 -17.02 28.83 36.01
N THR A 341 -16.49 29.77 36.79
CA THR A 341 -15.61 30.87 36.35
C THR A 341 -14.13 30.53 36.44
N GLY A 342 -13.79 29.33 36.92
CA GLY A 342 -12.41 28.90 37.16
C GLY A 342 -11.80 29.43 38.46
N ALA A 343 -12.61 30.02 39.34
CA ALA A 343 -12.23 30.44 40.68
C ALA A 343 -12.64 29.41 41.75
N CYS A 344 -11.99 29.46 42.91
CA CYS A 344 -12.36 28.70 44.11
C CYS A 344 -13.40 29.50 44.93
N ASP A 345 -14.59 29.66 44.37
CA ASP A 345 -15.62 30.59 44.85
C ASP A 345 -16.95 29.92 45.26
N GLN A 346 -17.09 28.61 45.03
CA GLN A 346 -18.26 27.83 45.45
C GLN A 346 -17.94 26.98 46.69
N THR A 347 -18.98 26.52 47.37
CA THR A 347 -18.86 25.62 48.51
C THR A 347 -19.88 24.50 48.43
N VAL A 348 -19.49 23.31 48.89
CA VAL A 348 -20.40 22.20 49.14
C VAL A 348 -20.46 21.98 50.65
N THR A 349 -21.68 21.90 51.17
CA THR A 349 -21.94 21.68 52.59
C THR A 349 -22.49 20.28 52.82
N THR A 350 -21.85 19.53 53.71
CA THR A 350 -22.39 18.27 54.22
C THR A 350 -22.69 18.40 55.70
N THR A 351 -23.80 17.79 56.13
CA THR A 351 -24.24 17.78 57.53
C THR A 351 -24.36 16.35 58.01
N GLU A 352 -23.80 16.07 59.18
CA GLU A 352 -23.90 14.79 59.86
C GLU A 352 -24.37 15.02 61.29
N ASP A 353 -25.43 14.31 61.67
CA ASP A 353 -25.98 14.37 63.01
C ASP A 353 -25.35 13.30 63.89
N SER A 354 -24.98 13.69 65.11
CA SER A 354 -24.41 12.79 66.11
C SER A 354 -25.11 12.98 67.45
N ALA A 355 -25.23 11.90 68.20
CA ALA A 355 -25.74 11.96 69.56
C ALA A 355 -24.72 12.66 70.47
N CYS A 356 -25.22 13.48 71.38
CA CYS A 356 -24.43 14.15 72.42
C CYS A 356 -25.16 14.05 73.76
N GLN A 357 -24.47 14.41 74.83
CA GLN A 357 -24.99 14.37 76.20
C GLN A 357 -24.99 15.79 76.76
N ILE A 358 -26.10 16.18 77.36
CA ILE A 358 -26.25 17.43 78.10
C ILE A 358 -26.26 17.10 79.58
N TYR A 359 -25.42 17.80 80.36
CA TYR A 359 -25.36 17.65 81.80
C TYR A 359 -26.23 18.71 82.46
N VAL A 360 -27.11 18.29 83.37
CA VAL A 360 -27.98 19.20 84.13
C VAL A 360 -27.15 19.99 85.14
N GLU A 361 -27.49 21.27 85.36
CA GLU A 361 -26.77 22.14 86.30
C GLU A 361 -26.67 21.53 87.71
N GLU A 362 -25.51 21.70 88.33
CA GLU A 362 -25.22 21.24 89.69
C GLU A 362 -26.25 21.76 90.70
N GLY A 363 -26.71 20.89 91.60
CA GLY A 363 -27.67 21.24 92.65
C GLY A 363 -29.15 21.08 92.25
N THR A 364 -29.44 20.79 90.98
CA THR A 364 -30.81 20.48 90.50
C THR A 364 -31.29 19.16 91.10
N TYR A 365 -32.55 19.10 91.55
CA TYR A 365 -33.13 17.89 92.12
C TYR A 365 -33.23 16.76 91.10
N CYS A 366 -32.88 15.54 91.51
CA CYS A 366 -32.92 14.35 90.67
C CYS A 366 -33.62 13.19 91.37
N SER A 367 -34.01 12.15 90.61
CA SER A 367 -34.66 10.97 91.18
C SER A 367 -33.64 9.88 91.49
N MET A 368 -33.31 9.72 92.76
CA MET A 368 -32.61 8.54 93.27
C MET A 368 -33.21 8.10 94.61
N VAL A 369 -32.92 6.86 95.02
CA VAL A 369 -33.26 6.39 96.36
C VAL A 369 -32.28 7.04 97.35
N ILE A 370 -32.81 7.87 98.25
CA ILE A 370 -32.04 8.54 99.31
C ILE A 370 -32.17 7.80 100.64
N PRO A 371 -31.20 7.95 101.57
CA PRO A 371 -31.35 7.48 102.95
C PRO A 371 -32.54 8.14 103.64
N VAL A 372 -33.14 7.44 104.61
CA VAL A 372 -34.24 7.99 105.42
C VAL A 372 -33.70 9.06 106.36
N ASP A 373 -34.42 10.16 106.49
CA ASP A 373 -34.08 11.23 107.43
C ASP A 373 -33.97 10.70 108.86
N SER A 374 -32.95 11.16 109.59
CA SER A 374 -32.65 10.71 110.95
C SER A 374 -32.64 11.87 111.95
N ARG A 375 -32.98 11.58 113.20
CA ARG A 375 -32.98 12.53 114.33
C ARG A 375 -32.29 11.91 115.54
N GLU A 376 -31.26 12.56 116.06
CA GLU A 376 -30.46 12.06 117.18
C GLU A 376 -30.18 13.17 118.20
N CYS A 377 -30.19 12.86 119.50
CA CYS A 377 -29.88 13.83 120.55
C CYS A 377 -28.36 13.87 120.77
N VAL A 378 -27.71 14.97 120.38
CA VAL A 378 -26.24 15.13 120.48
C VAL A 378 -25.93 16.38 121.29
N MET A 379 -25.25 16.22 122.43
CA MET A 379 -24.84 17.33 123.32
C MET A 379 -26.01 18.23 123.75
N GLY A 380 -27.18 17.64 124.03
CA GLY A 380 -28.34 18.36 124.57
C GLY A 380 -29.19 19.12 123.53
N ARG A 381 -28.98 18.90 122.23
CA ARG A 381 -29.88 19.35 121.15
C ARG A 381 -30.20 18.23 120.17
N TRP A 382 -31.41 18.23 119.63
CA TRP A 382 -31.75 17.33 118.54
C TRP A 382 -30.94 17.73 117.31
N ARG A 383 -30.27 16.78 116.68
CA ARG A 383 -29.59 16.93 115.42
C ARG A 383 -30.36 16.14 114.37
N VAL A 384 -30.95 16.84 113.41
CA VAL A 384 -31.71 16.27 112.29
C VAL A 384 -30.82 16.22 111.07
N SER A 385 -30.76 15.07 110.41
CA SER A 385 -30.09 14.90 109.12
C SER A 385 -31.13 14.61 108.04
N THR A 386 -31.25 15.53 107.09
CA THR A 386 -32.10 15.35 105.90
C THR A 386 -31.25 15.08 104.67
N TRP A 387 -31.81 14.35 103.70
CA TRP A 387 -31.14 14.02 102.44
C TRP A 387 -31.92 14.55 101.25
N ASP A 388 -31.24 15.25 100.35
CA ASP A 388 -31.82 15.72 99.08
C ASP A 388 -31.03 15.14 97.91
N PRO A 389 -31.67 14.48 96.94
CA PRO A 389 -30.99 14.00 95.74
C PRO A 389 -30.75 15.15 94.77
N LYS A 390 -29.48 15.43 94.46
CA LYS A 390 -29.07 16.55 93.61
C LYS A 390 -28.03 16.13 92.57
N CYS A 391 -28.08 16.73 91.39
CA CYS A 391 -27.10 16.51 90.34
C CYS A 391 -25.74 17.14 90.68
N ASP A 392 -24.66 16.49 90.26
CA ASP A 392 -23.27 16.91 90.47
C ASP A 392 -22.71 17.83 89.35
N GLY A 393 -23.50 18.10 88.30
CA GLY A 393 -23.05 18.84 87.11
C GLY A 393 -22.20 18.02 86.12
N GLN A 394 -21.90 16.75 86.42
CA GLN A 394 -21.16 15.80 85.57
C GLN A 394 -22.01 14.59 85.14
N GLY A 395 -23.30 14.61 85.48
CA GLY A 395 -24.29 13.63 85.02
C GLY A 395 -24.65 12.56 86.05
N THR A 396 -24.16 12.67 87.29
CA THR A 396 -24.53 11.76 88.37
C THR A 396 -25.47 12.44 89.38
N CYS A 397 -26.32 11.62 90.00
CA CYS A 397 -27.27 12.05 91.02
C CYS A 397 -26.72 11.61 92.38
N GLU A 398 -26.42 12.55 93.26
CA GLU A 398 -25.86 12.31 94.58
C GLU A 398 -26.83 12.70 95.69
N ALA A 399 -26.81 11.95 96.80
CA ALA A 399 -27.60 12.27 97.98
C ALA A 399 -26.82 13.26 98.86
N ILE A 400 -27.26 14.51 98.91
CA ILE A 400 -26.61 15.56 99.70
C ILE A 400 -27.24 15.62 101.10
N ARG A 401 -26.41 15.44 102.12
CA ARG A 401 -26.83 15.49 103.54
C ARG A 401 -26.82 16.93 104.06
N SER A 402 -27.94 17.38 104.62
CA SER A 402 -28.01 18.61 105.42
C SER A 402 -28.26 18.26 106.87
N THR A 403 -27.50 18.86 107.80
CA THR A 403 -27.63 18.58 109.23
C THR A 403 -27.87 19.88 109.99
N TYR A 404 -28.94 19.94 110.78
CA TYR A 404 -29.27 21.12 111.59
C TYR A 404 -29.76 20.72 112.98
N ASP A 405 -29.65 21.64 113.94
CA ASP A 405 -30.08 21.39 115.31
C ASP A 405 -31.52 21.90 115.53
N ASP A 406 -32.42 21.03 116.01
CA ASP A 406 -33.85 21.28 116.18
C ASP A 406 -34.27 21.27 117.66
N GLY A 407 -33.85 22.30 118.38
CA GLY A 407 -34.25 22.53 119.77
C GLY A 407 -33.53 21.66 120.83
N PRO A 408 -33.79 21.92 122.13
CA PRO A 408 -33.13 21.23 123.23
C PRO A 408 -33.69 19.81 123.43
N CYS A 409 -32.79 18.85 123.65
CA CYS A 409 -33.13 17.49 124.08
C CYS A 409 -32.44 17.23 125.43
N MET A 410 -33.11 16.55 126.37
CA MET A 410 -32.50 16.21 127.66
C MET A 410 -31.95 14.78 127.62
N GLU A 411 -30.65 14.63 127.87
CA GLU A 411 -30.07 13.33 128.25
C GLU A 411 -30.63 12.93 129.63
N ALA A 412 -31.29 11.78 129.70
CA ALA A 412 -32.03 11.35 130.89
C ALA A 412 -31.12 11.11 132.11
N ARG A 413 -31.03 12.12 133.00
CA ARG A 413 -30.65 11.96 134.41
C ARG A 413 -31.79 12.49 135.27
N CYS A 414 -32.32 11.65 136.14
CA CYS A 414 -33.57 11.95 136.83
C CYS A 414 -33.45 11.74 138.35
N GLN A 415 -34.15 12.55 139.16
CA GLN A 415 -34.02 12.57 140.62
C GLN A 415 -34.70 11.35 141.27
N MET A 416 -33.99 10.68 142.16
CA MET A 416 -34.44 9.46 142.85
C MET A 416 -35.88 9.56 143.36
N GLY A 417 -36.72 8.62 142.95
CA GLY A 417 -38.12 8.53 143.37
C GLY A 417 -39.14 9.30 142.51
N HIS A 418 -38.73 10.09 141.51
CA HIS A 418 -39.66 10.76 140.60
C HIS A 418 -39.97 9.94 139.33
N PRO A 419 -41.16 10.13 138.72
CA PRO A 419 -41.50 9.48 137.45
C PRO A 419 -40.63 10.00 136.30
N CYS A 420 -40.24 9.09 135.41
CA CYS A 420 -39.36 9.34 134.28
C CYS A 420 -39.74 8.46 133.07
N GLU A 421 -39.17 8.75 131.90
CA GLU A 421 -39.36 7.97 130.67
C GLU A 421 -38.00 7.53 130.10
N THR A 422 -37.85 6.27 129.70
CA THR A 422 -36.61 5.72 129.13
C THR A 422 -36.36 6.25 127.71
N SER A 423 -35.13 6.09 127.20
CA SER A 423 -34.77 6.46 125.80
C SER A 423 -35.55 5.70 124.72
N SER A 424 -36.25 4.63 125.09
CA SER A 424 -37.18 3.86 124.26
C SER A 424 -38.66 4.27 124.41
N GLY A 425 -38.96 5.29 125.23
CA GLY A 425 -40.31 5.84 125.40
C GLY A 425 -41.19 5.12 126.44
N GLN A 426 -40.60 4.43 127.43
CA GLN A 426 -41.35 3.66 128.44
C GLN A 426 -41.34 4.36 129.81
N ALA A 427 -42.50 4.39 130.48
CA ALA A 427 -42.67 5.02 131.79
C ALA A 427 -42.05 4.20 132.94
N GLY A 428 -41.39 4.89 133.87
CA GLY A 428 -40.65 4.30 134.99
C GLY A 428 -40.40 5.27 136.15
N CYS A 429 -39.57 4.85 137.10
CA CYS A 429 -39.18 5.62 138.28
C CYS A 429 -37.64 5.67 138.40
N CYS A 430 -37.12 6.80 138.87
CA CYS A 430 -35.67 7.01 138.97
C CYS A 430 -35.05 6.23 140.13
N SER A 431 -34.02 5.44 139.82
CA SER A 431 -33.20 4.75 140.82
C SER A 431 -32.28 5.71 141.58
N SER A 432 -31.66 5.21 142.66
CA SER A 432 -30.62 5.93 143.42
C SER A 432 -29.36 6.24 142.60
N GLU A 433 -29.22 5.68 141.40
CA GLU A 433 -28.12 5.95 140.46
C GLU A 433 -28.50 6.99 139.39
N ASN A 434 -29.64 7.68 139.56
CA ASN A 434 -30.20 8.69 138.65
C ASN A 434 -30.53 8.17 137.24
N VAL A 435 -30.77 6.85 137.12
CA VAL A 435 -31.19 6.19 135.89
C VAL A 435 -32.68 5.88 135.96
N CYS A 436 -33.38 6.10 134.86
CA CYS A 436 -34.80 5.78 134.76
C CYS A 436 -34.98 4.26 134.60
N VAL A 437 -35.61 3.62 135.59
CA VAL A 437 -35.91 2.17 135.57
C VAL A 437 -37.39 1.99 135.25
N SER A 438 -37.68 1.21 134.20
CA SER A 438 -39.06 1.06 133.70
C SER A 438 -39.97 0.37 134.72
N ASN A 439 -41.27 0.66 134.73
CA ASN A 439 -42.23 -0.08 135.57
C ASN A 439 -42.39 -1.55 135.14
N SER A 440 -41.87 -1.90 133.96
CA SER A 440 -41.82 -3.24 133.39
C SER A 440 -40.53 -4.01 133.72
N ASP A 441 -39.59 -3.43 134.47
CA ASP A 441 -38.37 -4.12 134.91
C ASP A 441 -38.68 -5.24 135.93
N PRO A 442 -37.88 -6.32 136.01
CA PRO A 442 -38.13 -7.41 136.96
C PRO A 442 -37.95 -7.00 138.43
N ASN A 443 -37.23 -5.90 138.70
CA ASN A 443 -37.05 -5.30 140.02
C ASN A 443 -37.35 -3.79 139.94
N PRO A 444 -38.64 -3.39 139.94
CA PRO A 444 -39.03 -1.99 139.78
C PRO A 444 -38.72 -1.18 141.05
N VAL A 445 -38.37 0.09 140.85
CA VAL A 445 -38.17 1.06 141.94
C VAL A 445 -39.49 1.79 142.20
N PRO A 446 -39.99 1.90 143.44
CA PRO A 446 -41.22 2.63 143.72
C PRO A 446 -41.01 4.16 143.63
N CYS A 447 -41.91 4.85 142.93
CA CYS A 447 -41.96 6.32 142.94
C CYS A 447 -42.49 6.85 144.29
N LEU A 448 -41.89 7.92 144.80
CA LEU A 448 -42.41 8.70 145.93
C LEU A 448 -43.62 9.52 145.43
N MET A 449 -44.77 9.42 146.12
CA MET A 449 -45.96 10.23 145.83
C MET A 449 -45.73 11.70 146.15
#